data_AF-A0A8T5INV5-F1
#
_entry.id   AF-A0A8T5INV5-F1
#
_cell.length_a   1.000
_cell.length_b   1.000
_cell.length_c   1.000
_cell.angle_alpha   90.00
_cell.angle_beta   90.00
_cell.angle_gamma   90.00
#
_symmetry.space_group_name_H-M   'P 1'
#
loop_
_entity.id
_entity.type
_entity.pdbx_description
1 polymer ?
#
loop_
_entity_poly.entity_id
_entity_poly.type
_entity_poly.pdbx_seq_one_letter_code
_entity_poly.pdbx_strand_id
1 'polypeptide(L)'
;MASVLDLGLVEYFIPIIVFLFVMVVLWALLEKTGFFSKQPWVNLLLSFCLAALFIIVPGISEVITLSLPWFIVLFIFLLFLILTFLFMGVNPDVVSGVFGSNIVVFWAILIISLGIFGFAFTQVYGEQIHDITSTDTTTEDGDLVQNIGQILFTPKILGFLLLIVIAGFGVRFISANTS
;
A
#
# COMPACT_ATOMS: atom_id res chain seq x y z
N MET A 1 1.39 14.25 29.52
CA MET A 1 1.98 15.25 30.45
C MET A 1 3.33 15.62 29.86
N ALA A 2 3.56 16.92 29.60
CA ALA A 2 4.41 17.47 28.51
C ALA A 2 3.95 16.98 27.11
N SER A 3 2.85 17.48 26.55
CA SER A 3 2.68 18.74 25.79
C SER A 3 2.49 18.38 24.31
N VAL A 4 1.34 17.88 23.86
CA VAL A 4 0.17 18.64 23.34
C VAL A 4 0.47 19.94 22.56
N LEU A 5 1.57 20.66 22.81
CA LEU A 5 2.08 21.75 21.96
C LEU A 5 3.08 21.31 20.87
N ASP A 6 3.56 20.06 20.87
CA ASP A 6 4.59 19.62 19.90
C ASP A 6 4.08 18.61 18.85
N LEU A 7 2.90 18.01 19.06
CA LEU A 7 2.26 17.15 18.07
C LEU A 7 1.51 17.94 16.99
N GLY A 8 0.97 19.11 17.32
CA GLY A 8 0.24 19.93 16.34
C GLY A 8 1.12 20.44 15.20
N LEU A 9 2.41 20.70 15.46
CA LEU A 9 3.37 21.04 14.42
C LEU A 9 3.65 19.82 13.53
N VAL A 10 3.86 18.65 14.13
CA VAL A 10 4.11 17.40 13.38
C VAL A 10 2.90 17.03 12.53
N GLU A 11 1.69 17.08 13.07
CA GLU A 11 0.44 16.84 12.36
C GLU A 11 0.27 17.76 11.15
N TYR A 12 0.64 19.04 11.29
CA TYR A 12 0.66 20.00 10.18
C TYR A 12 1.64 19.58 9.06
N PHE A 13 2.78 18.97 9.41
CA PHE A 13 3.78 18.51 8.47
C PHE A 13 3.58 17.06 7.98
N ILE A 14 2.65 16.27 8.55
CA ILE A 14 2.41 14.87 8.13
C ILE A 14 2.24 14.75 6.61
N PRO A 15 1.41 15.56 5.92
CA PRO A 15 1.25 15.46 4.47
C PRO A 15 2.57 15.63 3.71
N ILE A 16 3.44 16.54 4.18
CA ILE A 16 4.76 16.80 3.60
C ILE A 16 5.72 15.65 3.91
N ILE A 17 5.67 15.06 5.10
CA ILE A 17 6.50 13.90 5.46
C ILE A 17 6.09 12.68 4.64
N VAL A 18 4.79 12.42 4.50
CA VAL A 18 4.24 11.36 3.65
C VAL A 18 4.67 11.58 2.19
N PHE A 19 4.61 12.82 1.71
CA PHE A 19 5.11 13.18 0.38
C PHE A 19 6.56 12.79 0.16
N LEU A 20 7.44 13.28 1.04
CA LEU A 20 8.87 13.05 0.92
C LEU A 20 9.20 11.57 1.06
N PHE A 21 8.53 10.86 1.96
CA PHE A 21 8.71 9.43 2.12
C PHE A 21 8.35 8.65 0.85
N VAL A 22 7.16 8.89 0.28
CA VAL A 22 6.75 8.24 -0.97
C VAL A 22 7.69 8.61 -2.11
N MET A 23 8.05 9.88 -2.23
CA MET A 23 8.96 10.35 -3.27
C MET A 23 10.31 9.62 -3.18
N VAL A 24 10.92 9.54 -1.99
CA VAL A 24 12.20 8.87 -1.79
C VAL A 24 12.11 7.37 -2.08
N VAL A 25 11.05 6.70 -1.61
CA VAL A 25 10.85 5.27 -1.86
C VAL A 25 10.66 4.98 -3.34
N LEU A 26 9.82 5.76 -4.03
CA LEU A 26 9.59 5.62 -5.47
C LEU A 26 10.86 5.95 -6.26
N TRP A 27 11.59 7.00 -5.87
CA TRP A 27 12.86 7.36 -6.49
C TRP A 27 13.89 6.24 -6.37
N ALA A 28 14.07 5.68 -5.16
CA ALA A 28 14.97 4.56 -4.93
C ALA A 28 14.57 3.31 -5.74
N LEU A 29 13.26 3.06 -5.88
CA LEU A 29 12.75 1.95 -6.69
C LEU A 29 12.97 2.19 -8.18
N LEU A 30 12.75 3.41 -8.68
CA LEU A 30 13.01 3.82 -10.06
C LEU A 30 14.50 3.75 -10.40
N GLU A 31 15.37 4.18 -9.50
CA GLU A 31 16.82 4.15 -9.68
C GLU A 31 17.35 2.72 -9.72
N LYS A 32 16.82 1.84 -8.86
CA LYS A 32 17.21 0.43 -8.85
C LYS A 32 16.68 -0.37 -10.06
N THR A 33 15.46 -0.06 -10.52
CA THR A 33 14.84 -0.79 -11.64
C THR A 33 15.26 -0.26 -13.01
N GLY A 34 15.67 1.01 -13.11
CA GLY A 34 16.11 1.63 -14.37
C GLY A 34 15.03 1.67 -15.46
N PHE A 35 13.76 1.50 -15.09
CA PHE A 35 12.66 1.21 -16.02
C PHE A 35 12.36 2.36 -17.01
N PHE A 36 12.53 3.61 -16.58
CA PHE A 36 12.17 4.80 -17.38
C PHE A 36 13.37 5.54 -17.95
N SER A 37 14.45 5.73 -17.18
CA SER A 37 15.62 6.47 -17.63
C SER A 37 16.85 6.13 -16.80
N LYS A 38 18.02 6.19 -17.46
CA LYS A 38 19.33 6.15 -16.79
C LYS A 38 19.74 7.51 -16.22
N GLN A 39 19.03 8.58 -16.58
CA GLN A 39 19.35 9.92 -16.07
C GLN A 39 18.66 10.15 -14.72
N PRO A 40 19.44 10.46 -13.65
CA PRO A 40 18.92 10.54 -12.29
C PRO A 40 17.87 11.64 -12.10
N TRP A 41 18.01 12.76 -12.84
CA TRP A 41 17.05 13.87 -12.81
C TRP A 41 15.64 13.46 -13.29
N VAL A 42 15.56 12.59 -14.30
CA VAL A 42 14.27 12.11 -14.83
C VAL A 42 13.55 11.25 -13.80
N ASN A 43 14.29 10.40 -13.09
CA ASN A 43 13.72 9.55 -12.03
C ASN A 43 13.23 10.39 -10.84
N LEU A 44 13.94 11.48 -10.51
CA LEU A 44 13.51 12.43 -9.48
C LEU A 44 12.22 13.15 -9.88
N LEU A 45 12.15 13.67 -11.11
CA LEU A 45 10.93 14.33 -11.60
C LEU A 45 9.73 13.37 -11.64
N LEU A 46 9.96 12.13 -12.09
CA LEU A 46 8.90 11.13 -12.18
C LEU A 46 8.40 10.68 -10.81
N SER A 47 9.31 10.41 -9.86
CA SER A 47 8.95 10.08 -8.48
C SER A 47 8.22 11.23 -7.78
N PHE A 48 8.59 12.49 -8.06
CA PHE A 48 7.85 13.67 -7.60
C PHE A 48 6.40 13.67 -8.11
N CYS A 49 6.18 13.48 -9.41
CA CYS A 49 4.85 13.42 -10.00
C CYS A 49 4.02 12.27 -9.42
N LEU A 50 4.61 11.08 -9.28
CA LEU A 50 3.93 9.93 -8.70
C LEU A 50 3.61 10.14 -7.21
N ALA A 51 4.54 10.69 -6.43
CA ALA A 51 4.29 11.00 -5.02
C ALA A 51 3.15 12.01 -4.86
N ALA A 52 3.06 13.01 -5.73
CA ALA A 52 1.96 13.97 -5.74
C ALA A 52 0.62 13.29 -6.01
N LEU A 53 0.58 12.34 -6.96
CA LEU A 53 -0.63 11.53 -7.22
C LEU A 53 -1.01 10.65 -6.03
N PHE A 54 -0.03 10.04 -5.37
CA PHE A 54 -0.27 9.14 -4.23
C PHE A 54 -0.88 9.85 -3.02
N ILE A 55 -0.51 11.10 -2.76
CA ILE A 55 -1.09 11.89 -1.66
C ILE A 55 -2.56 12.20 -1.87
N ILE A 56 -2.96 12.40 -3.14
CA ILE A 56 -4.35 12.73 -3.46
C ILE A 56 -5.28 11.55 -3.13
N VAL A 57 -4.75 10.33 -3.09
CA VAL A 57 -5.51 9.12 -2.76
C VAL A 57 -5.55 8.91 -1.24
N PRO A 58 -6.70 9.10 -0.57
CA PRO A 58 -6.76 9.07 0.90
C PRO A 58 -6.34 7.73 1.51
N GLY A 59 -6.78 6.62 0.91
CA GLY A 59 -6.42 5.29 1.44
C GLY A 59 -4.92 5.00 1.36
N ILE A 60 -4.21 5.52 0.35
CA ILE A 60 -2.77 5.34 0.24
C ILE A 60 -2.04 6.20 1.27
N SER A 61 -2.45 7.45 1.45
CA SER A 61 -1.82 8.36 2.42
C SER A 61 -2.01 7.86 3.86
N GLU A 62 -3.15 7.25 4.19
CA GLU A 62 -3.38 6.57 5.46
C GLU A 62 -2.46 5.37 5.66
N VAL A 63 -2.30 4.50 4.66
CA VAL A 63 -1.39 3.34 4.73
C VAL A 63 0.04 3.81 5.00
N ILE A 64 0.51 4.85 4.32
CA ILE A 64 1.85 5.38 4.51
C ILE A 64 1.99 5.98 5.90
N THR A 65 1.01 6.77 6.34
CA THR A 65 1.02 7.40 7.67
C THR A 65 1.09 6.34 8.78
N LEU A 66 0.37 5.24 8.62
CA LEU A 66 0.40 4.12 9.55
C LEU A 66 1.71 3.32 9.49
N SER A 67 2.35 3.27 8.32
CA SER A 67 3.64 2.59 8.12
C SER A 67 4.83 3.37 8.66
N LEU A 68 4.76 4.71 8.65
CA LEU A 68 5.87 5.60 8.99
C LEU A 68 6.51 5.34 10.36
N PRO A 69 5.77 5.22 11.47
CA PRO A 69 6.35 4.95 12.78
C PRO A 69 7.22 3.67 12.81
N TRP A 70 6.78 2.62 12.11
CA TRP A 70 7.50 1.36 12.03
C TRP A 70 8.79 1.48 11.22
N PHE A 71 8.78 2.24 10.13
CA PHE A 71 10.00 2.56 9.38
C PHE A 71 10.97 3.39 10.22
N ILE A 72 10.50 4.36 11.01
CA ILE A 72 11.35 5.13 11.92
C ILE A 72 12.02 4.21 12.93
N VAL A 73 11.26 3.29 13.56
CA VAL A 73 11.82 2.30 14.49
C VAL A 73 12.85 1.40 13.80
N LEU A 74 12.57 0.95 12.57
CA LEU A 74 13.51 0.14 11.78
C LEU A 74 14.80 0.90 11.48
N PHE A 75 14.72 2.19 11.08
CA PHE A 75 15.90 3.00 10.83
C PHE A 75 16.73 3.25 12.08
N ILE A 76 16.07 3.52 13.22
CA ILE A 76 16.73 3.68 14.52
C ILE A 76 17.44 2.37 14.91
N PHE A 77 16.77 1.23 14.73
CA PHE A 77 17.34 -0.09 14.98
C PHE A 77 18.56 -0.38 14.10
N LEU A 78 18.47 -0.12 12.79
CA LEU A 78 19.60 -0.27 11.86
C LEU A 78 20.77 0.63 12.24
N LEU A 79 20.49 1.88 12.63
CA LEU A 79 21.51 2.82 13.10
C LEU A 79 22.21 2.31 14.37
N PHE A 80 21.46 1.80 15.35
CA PHE A 80 22.07 1.19 16.55
C PHE A 80 22.89 -0.05 16.23
N LEU A 81 22.43 -0.87 15.30
CA LEU A 81 23.15 -2.05 14.86
C LEU A 81 24.49 -1.66 14.19
N ILE A 82 24.48 -0.65 13.31
CA ILE A 82 25.70 -0.08 12.69
C ILE A 82 26.64 0.49 13.76
N LEU A 83 26.13 1.28 14.70
CA LEU A 83 26.91 1.83 15.82
C LEU A 83 27.55 0.73 16.67
N THR A 84 26.83 -0.36 16.92
CA THR A 84 27.35 -1.51 17.68
C THR A 84 28.53 -2.14 16.97
N PHE A 85 28.44 -2.36 15.65
CA PHE A 85 29.58 -2.84 14.86
C PHE A 85 30.77 -1.87 14.91
N LEU A 86 30.50 -0.57 14.80
CA LEU A 86 31.55 0.44 14.85
C LEU A 86 32.24 0.48 16.24
N PHE A 87 31.49 0.34 17.33
CA PHE A 87 32.04 0.26 18.69
C PHE A 87 32.83 -1.02 18.95
N MET A 88 32.51 -2.13 18.28
CA MET A 88 33.32 -3.35 18.30
C MET A 88 34.62 -3.21 17.49
N GLY A 89 34.92 -2.03 16.94
CA GLY A 89 36.13 -1.76 16.16
C GLY A 89 36.06 -2.32 14.73
N VAL A 90 34.87 -2.65 14.24
CA VAL A 90 34.70 -3.09 12.85
C VAL A 90 34.92 -1.90 11.92
N ASN A 91 35.78 -2.08 10.91
CA ASN A 91 36.04 -1.04 9.93
C ASN A 91 34.76 -0.63 9.19
N PRO A 92 34.53 0.68 8.94
CA PRO A 92 33.36 1.17 8.22
C PRO A 92 33.14 0.50 6.86
N ASP A 93 34.21 0.11 6.17
CA ASP A 93 34.16 -0.56 4.87
C ASP A 93 33.56 -1.98 4.94
N VAL A 94 33.75 -2.67 6.06
CA VAL A 94 33.15 -4.00 6.27
C VAL A 94 31.66 -3.86 6.55
N VAL A 95 31.28 -2.83 7.31
CA VAL A 95 29.86 -2.53 7.60
C VAL A 95 29.13 -2.15 6.31
N SER A 96 29.70 -1.25 5.50
CA SER A 96 29.10 -0.87 4.21
C SER A 96 29.04 -2.05 3.24
N GLY A 97 30.00 -2.98 3.28
CA GLY A 97 29.95 -4.24 2.54
C GLY A 97 28.79 -5.15 2.95
N VAL A 98 28.54 -5.29 4.26
CA VAL A 98 27.44 -6.11 4.79
C VAL A 98 26.08 -5.49 4.45
N PHE A 99 25.92 -4.18 4.57
CA PHE A 99 24.64 -3.52 4.28
C PHE A 99 24.41 -3.23 2.79
N GLY A 100 25.47 -3.11 1.99
CA GLY A 100 25.40 -2.75 0.58
C GLY A 100 25.46 -3.93 -0.39
N SER A 101 26.15 -5.03 -0.03
CA SER A 101 26.40 -6.16 -0.94
C SER A 101 25.84 -7.49 -0.44
N ASN A 102 25.57 -7.62 0.86
CA ASN A 102 25.06 -8.88 1.40
C ASN A 102 23.57 -9.08 1.05
N ILE A 103 23.33 -10.05 0.17
CA ILE A 103 21.99 -10.42 -0.30
C ILE A 103 21.05 -10.80 0.86
N VAL A 104 21.57 -11.41 1.93
CA VAL A 104 20.75 -11.85 3.08
C VAL A 104 20.21 -10.65 3.85
N VAL A 105 21.06 -9.66 4.12
CA VAL A 105 20.67 -8.44 4.83
C VAL A 105 19.67 -7.64 4.00
N PHE A 106 19.92 -7.53 2.69
CA PHE A 106 18.99 -6.89 1.76
C PHE A 106 17.60 -7.57 1.79
N TRP A 107 17.54 -8.89 1.70
CA TRP A 107 16.27 -9.63 1.75
C TRP A 107 15.58 -9.52 3.11
N ALA A 108 16.32 -9.53 4.22
CA ALA A 108 15.75 -9.34 5.55
C ALA A 108 15.08 -7.96 5.67
N ILE A 109 15.74 -6.89 5.24
CA ILE A 109 15.19 -5.52 5.25
C ILE A 109 13.96 -5.45 4.34
N LEU A 110 14.01 -6.07 3.16
CA LEU A 110 12.89 -6.07 2.21
C LEU A 110 11.67 -6.80 2.76
N ILE A 111 11.84 -7.99 3.34
CA ILE A 111 10.75 -8.78 3.93
C ILE A 111 10.11 -8.03 5.09
N ILE A 112 10.92 -7.44 5.98
CA ILE A 112 10.40 -6.63 7.10
C ILE A 112 9.64 -5.41 6.56
N SER A 113 10.20 -4.70 5.59
CA SER A 113 9.54 -3.53 4.97
C SER A 113 8.21 -3.91 4.31
N LEU A 114 8.19 -5.04 3.59
CA LEU A 114 6.98 -5.56 2.97
C LEU A 114 5.95 -6.00 4.03
N GLY A 115 6.39 -6.57 5.14
CA GLY A 115 5.54 -6.91 6.28
C GLY A 115 4.91 -5.68 6.94
N ILE A 116 5.67 -4.59 7.10
CA ILE A 116 5.15 -3.31 7.61
C ILE A 116 4.07 -2.76 6.68
N PHE A 117 4.35 -2.70 5.37
CA PHE A 117 3.35 -2.26 4.41
C PHE A 117 2.14 -3.19 4.39
N GLY A 118 2.33 -4.51 4.38
CA GLY A 118 1.25 -5.49 4.41
C GLY A 118 0.35 -5.30 5.63
N PHE A 119 0.93 -5.13 6.81
CA PHE A 119 0.20 -4.81 8.03
C PHE A 119 -0.60 -3.51 7.89
N ALA A 120 0.01 -2.43 7.40
CA ALA A 120 -0.67 -1.15 7.23
C ALA A 120 -1.81 -1.23 6.19
N PHE A 121 -1.59 -1.95 5.09
CA PHE A 121 -2.62 -2.23 4.09
C PHE A 121 -3.80 -3.00 4.70
N THR A 122 -3.53 -4.05 5.49
CA THR A 122 -4.58 -4.79 6.19
C THR A 122 -5.33 -3.94 7.20
N GLN A 123 -4.70 -2.97 7.86
CA GLN A 123 -5.40 -2.09 8.79
C GLN A 123 -6.31 -1.10 8.07
N VAL A 124 -5.82 -0.44 7.01
CA VAL A 124 -6.59 0.60 6.30
C VAL A 124 -7.69 0.02 5.42
N TYR A 125 -7.40 -1.08 4.71
CA TYR A 125 -8.36 -1.72 3.81
C TYR A 125 -9.06 -2.94 4.42
N GLY A 126 -8.59 -3.47 5.55
CA GLY A 126 -9.19 -4.63 6.19
C GLY A 126 -10.59 -4.35 6.70
N GLU A 127 -10.87 -3.16 7.24
CA GLU A 127 -12.24 -2.77 7.60
C GLU A 127 -13.16 -2.73 6.38
N GLN A 128 -12.70 -2.21 5.25
CA GLN A 128 -13.50 -2.18 4.01
C GLN A 128 -13.77 -3.58 3.45
N ILE A 129 -12.82 -4.50 3.60
CA ILE A 129 -12.99 -5.90 3.21
C ILE A 129 -13.88 -6.64 4.20
N HIS A 130 -13.74 -6.37 5.50
CA HIS A 130 -14.57 -6.95 6.54
C HIS A 130 -16.02 -6.49 6.39
N ASP A 131 -16.30 -5.22 6.13
CA ASP A 131 -17.68 -4.72 5.93
C ASP A 131 -18.36 -5.34 4.69
N ILE A 132 -17.59 -5.76 3.68
CA ILE A 132 -18.10 -6.48 2.50
C ILE A 132 -18.28 -7.99 2.78
N THR A 133 -17.52 -8.55 3.72
CA THR A 133 -17.47 -10.00 4.02
C THR A 133 -18.26 -10.38 5.28
N SER A 134 -18.54 -9.40 6.13
CA SER A 134 -19.31 -9.51 7.38
C SER A 134 -20.75 -9.11 7.14
N THR A 135 -21.39 -9.77 6.17
CA THR A 135 -22.83 -10.01 6.30
C THR A 135 -22.97 -11.00 7.45
N ASP A 136 -23.41 -10.50 8.60
CA ASP A 136 -23.86 -11.20 9.81
C ASP A 136 -23.44 -12.66 9.95
N THR A 137 -22.34 -12.91 10.65
CA THR A 137 -22.13 -14.22 11.30
C THR A 137 -22.75 -14.18 12.70
N THR A 138 -24.06 -13.98 12.76
CA THR A 138 -24.86 -14.54 13.86
C THR A 138 -25.28 -15.94 13.46
N THR A 139 -25.04 -16.85 14.39
CA THR A 139 -25.36 -18.27 14.32
C THR A 139 -26.84 -18.48 13.97
N GLU A 140 -27.17 -19.03 12.80
CA GLU A 140 -28.36 -19.87 12.55
C GLU A 140 -28.44 -20.35 11.09
N ASP A 141 -28.64 -21.64 10.88
CA ASP A 141 -28.75 -22.38 9.59
C ASP A 141 -29.92 -21.92 8.67
N GLY A 142 -30.53 -20.75 8.92
CA GLY A 142 -31.56 -20.12 8.07
C GLY A 142 -31.03 -19.09 7.08
N ASP A 143 -29.79 -18.60 7.26
CA ASP A 143 -29.29 -17.39 6.59
C ASP A 143 -28.76 -17.61 5.18
N LEU A 144 -28.40 -18.82 4.78
CA LEU A 144 -27.85 -19.07 3.45
C LEU A 144 -28.86 -18.78 2.33
N VAL A 145 -30.13 -19.17 2.51
CA VAL A 145 -31.18 -18.92 1.52
C VAL A 145 -31.59 -17.45 1.50
N GLN A 146 -31.59 -16.80 2.67
CA GLN A 146 -31.91 -15.38 2.81
C GLN A 146 -30.80 -14.48 2.26
N ASN A 147 -29.54 -14.84 2.49
CA ASN A 147 -28.37 -14.15 1.96
C ASN A 147 -28.19 -14.36 0.45
N ILE A 148 -28.45 -15.56 -0.08
CA ILE A 148 -28.48 -15.77 -1.53
C ILE A 148 -29.62 -14.95 -2.17
N GLY A 149 -30.78 -14.88 -1.53
CA GLY A 149 -31.86 -13.98 -1.94
C GLY A 149 -31.43 -12.52 -1.96
N GLN A 150 -30.82 -12.04 -0.87
CA GLN A 150 -30.40 -10.65 -0.73
C GLN A 150 -29.28 -10.26 -1.70
N ILE A 151 -28.33 -11.17 -1.97
CA ILE A 151 -27.28 -10.99 -2.96
C ILE A 151 -27.89 -10.94 -4.37
N LEU A 152 -28.79 -11.87 -4.73
CA LEU A 152 -29.45 -11.86 -6.05
C LEU A 152 -30.38 -10.66 -6.27
N PHE A 153 -31.00 -10.15 -5.20
CA PHE A 153 -31.91 -9.00 -5.26
C PHE A 153 -31.25 -7.65 -4.88
N THR A 154 -29.92 -7.56 -4.90
CA THR A 154 -29.23 -6.28 -4.71
C THR A 154 -29.43 -5.40 -5.96
N PRO A 155 -29.75 -4.09 -5.83
CA PRO A 155 -30.00 -3.20 -6.98
C PRO A 155 -28.90 -3.19 -8.03
N LYS A 156 -27.65 -3.36 -7.59
CA LYS A 156 -26.45 -3.43 -8.44
C LYS A 156 -26.42 -4.71 -9.29
N ILE A 157 -26.77 -5.85 -8.69
CA ILE A 157 -26.74 -7.17 -9.35
C ILE A 157 -27.94 -7.32 -10.28
N LEU A 158 -29.10 -6.80 -9.88
CA LEU A 158 -30.29 -6.75 -10.74
C LEU A 158 -30.05 -5.89 -11.99
N GLY A 159 -29.37 -4.74 -11.83
CA GLY A 159 -28.98 -3.88 -12.95
C GLY A 159 -27.99 -4.55 -13.90
N PHE A 160 -26.99 -5.26 -13.35
CA PHE A 160 -26.04 -6.03 -14.14
C PHE A 160 -26.71 -7.17 -14.92
N LEU A 161 -27.62 -7.92 -14.27
CA LEU A 161 -28.37 -9.00 -14.90
C LEU A 161 -29.29 -8.47 -16.01
N LEU A 162 -29.95 -7.33 -15.79
CA LEU A 162 -30.76 -6.66 -16.79
C LEU A 162 -29.93 -6.23 -18.02
N LEU A 163 -28.72 -5.70 -17.80
CA LEU A 163 -27.81 -5.37 -18.90
C LEU A 163 -27.40 -6.59 -19.72
N ILE A 164 -27.12 -7.72 -19.06
CA ILE A 164 -26.80 -8.99 -19.75
C ILE A 164 -27.97 -9.44 -20.62
N VAL A 165 -29.20 -9.36 -20.12
CA VAL A 165 -30.40 -9.75 -20.87
C VAL A 165 -30.59 -8.84 -22.09
N ILE A 166 -30.48 -7.51 -21.93
CA ILE A 166 -30.59 -6.56 -23.05
C ILE A 166 -29.49 -6.80 -24.08
N ALA A 167 -28.24 -7.01 -23.65
CA ALA A 167 -27.13 -7.32 -24.52
C ALA A 167 -27.36 -8.63 -25.30
N GLY A 168 -27.86 -9.67 -24.63
CA GLY A 168 -28.20 -10.95 -25.25
C GLY A 168 -29.28 -10.82 -26.33
N PHE A 169 -30.34 -10.03 -26.07
CA PHE A 169 -31.35 -9.73 -27.10
C PHE A 169 -30.79 -8.92 -28.26
N GLY A 170 -29.91 -7.94 -27.99
CA GLY A 170 -29.23 -7.17 -29.02
C GLY A 170 -28.40 -8.07 -29.95
N VAL A 171 -27.60 -8.98 -29.37
CA VAL A 171 -26.82 -9.95 -30.14
C VAL A 171 -27.71 -10.89 -30.95
N ARG A 172 -28.80 -11.40 -30.37
CA ARG A 172 -29.75 -12.26 -31.08
C ARG A 172 -30.42 -11.54 -32.25
N PHE A 173 -30.80 -10.27 -32.09
CA PHE A 173 -31.45 -9.51 -33.15
C PHE A 173 -30.49 -9.19 -34.31
N ILE A 174 -29.23 -8.88 -33.99
CA ILE A 174 -28.17 -8.70 -35.00
C ILE A 174 -27.91 -10.02 -35.74
N SER A 175 -27.79 -11.13 -34.99
CA SER A 175 -27.54 -12.45 -35.57
C SER A 175 -28.71 -12.99 -36.38
N ALA A 176 -29.95 -12.66 -36.05
CA ALA A 176 -31.14 -13.14 -36.78
C ALA A 176 -31.40 -12.36 -38.07
N ASN A 177 -30.84 -11.15 -38.23
CA ASN A 177 -30.98 -10.33 -39.43
C ASN A 177 -29.83 -10.50 -40.44
N THR A 178 -28.88 -11.40 -40.14
CA THR A 178 -27.75 -11.75 -41.02
C THR A 178 -27.89 -13.14 -41.67
N SER A 179 -29.07 -13.76 -41.55
CA SER A 179 -29.52 -14.94 -42.30
C SER A 179 -30.82 -14.63 -43.03
#